data_AF-A0A7J5EG28-F1
#
_entry.id   AF-A0A7J5EG28-F1
#
_cell.length_a   1.000
_cell.length_b   1.000
_cell.length_c   1.000
_cell.angle_alpha   90.00
_cell.angle_beta   90.00
_cell.angle_gamma   90.00
#
_symmetry.space_group_name_H-M   'P 1'
#
loop_
_entity.id
_entity.type
_entity.pdbx_description
1 polymer ?
#
loop_
_entity_poly.entity_id
_entity_poly.type
_entity_poly.pdbx_seq_one_letter_code
_entity_poly.pdbx_strand_id
1 'polypeptide(L)' 'MAAPNLDDLLALDVQTRLSLVQELWDSIVKDAQSGNELPVTDSERRELDDRLAEDDQHPDQAIAWDDARARLRNRP' A
#
# COMPACT_ATOMS: atom_id res chain seq x y z
N MET A 1 -25.93 -2.41 13.52
CA MET A 1 -26.66 -2.57 12.23
C MET A 1 -26.14 -3.82 11.55
N ALA A 2 -26.96 -4.52 10.76
CA ALA A 2 -26.47 -5.62 9.95
C ALA A 2 -25.57 -5.08 8.82
N ALA A 3 -24.52 -5.82 8.47
CA ALA A 3 -23.69 -5.47 7.32
C ALA A 3 -24.54 -5.52 6.02
N PRO A 4 -24.27 -4.64 5.05
CA PRO A 4 -24.92 -4.71 3.75
C PRO A 4 -24.63 -6.04 3.05
N ASN A 5 -25.60 -6.55 2.29
CA ASN A 5 -25.39 -7.73 1.45
C ASN A 5 -24.53 -7.33 0.22
N LEU A 6 -23.60 -8.20 -0.17
CA LEU A 6 -22.74 -8.00 -1.33
C LEU A 6 -23.54 -7.85 -2.63
N ASP A 7 -24.63 -8.61 -2.79
CA ASP A 7 -25.46 -8.53 -3.99
C ASP A 7 -26.06 -7.12 -4.18
N ASP A 8 -26.47 -6.48 -3.08
CA ASP A 8 -27.00 -5.11 -3.09
C ASP A 8 -25.91 -4.10 -3.46
N LEU A 9 -24.68 -4.30 -2.97
CA LEU A 9 -23.54 -3.46 -3.30
C LEU A 9 -23.14 -3.58 -4.79
N LEU A 10 -23.25 -4.78 -5.35
CA LEU A 10 -22.93 -5.04 -6.75
C LEU A 10 -24.00 -4.53 -7.71
N ALA A 11 -25.25 -4.40 -7.26
CA ALA A 11 -26.36 -3.81 -8.01
C ALA A 11 -26.27 -2.28 -8.16
N LEU A 12 -25.42 -1.61 -7.37
CA LEU A 12 -25.17 -0.17 -7.47
C LEU A 12 -24.53 0.20 -8.82
N ASP A 13 -24.80 1.41 -9.29
CA ASP A 13 -24.12 1.95 -10.46
C ASP A 13 -22.60 2.06 -10.22
N VAL A 14 -21.84 2.09 -11.32
CA VAL A 14 -20.37 2.11 -11.26
C VAL A 14 -19.84 3.32 -10.48
N GLN A 15 -20.47 4.49 -10.62
CA GLN A 15 -19.99 5.71 -9.95
C GLN A 15 -20.15 5.59 -8.44
N THR A 16 -21.32 5.14 -7.97
CA THR A 16 -21.55 4.89 -6.55
C THR A 16 -20.60 3.84 -5.99
N ARG A 17 -20.38 2.74 -6.72
CA ARG A 17 -19.43 1.70 -6.28
C ARG A 17 -18.01 2.23 -6.15
N LEU A 18 -17.55 3.06 -7.09
CA LEU A 18 -16.22 3.66 -7.03
C LEU A 18 -16.07 4.60 -5.82
N SER A 19 -17.07 5.44 -5.56
CA SER A 19 -17.06 6.30 -4.36
C SER A 19 -17.03 5.47 -3.08
N LEU A 20 -17.83 4.40 -2.99
CA LEU A 20 -17.86 3.52 -1.83
C LEU A 20 -16.51 2.81 -1.61
N VAL A 21 -15.89 2.33 -2.69
CA VAL A 21 -14.55 1.72 -2.62
C VAL A 21 -13.54 2.72 -2.09
N GLN A 22 -13.56 3.97 -2.57
CA GLN A 22 -12.66 5.01 -2.08
C GLN A 22 -12.88 5.30 -0.59
N GLU A 23 -14.13 5.48 -0.17
CA GLU A 23 -14.45 5.78 1.24
C GLU A 23 -14.05 4.65 2.18
N LEU A 24 -14.31 3.40 1.79
CA LEU A 24 -13.87 2.22 2.55
C LEU A 24 -12.34 2.14 2.61
N TRP A 25 -11.67 2.40 1.49
CA TRP A 25 -10.21 2.41 1.44
C TRP A 25 -9.62 3.49 2.35
N ASP A 26 -10.17 4.70 2.32
CA ASP A 26 -9.74 5.80 3.18
C ASP A 26 -9.97 5.49 4.67
N SER A 27 -11.03 4.76 5.02
CA SER A 27 -11.26 4.28 6.39
C SER A 27 -10.16 3.31 6.82
N ILE A 28 -9.87 2.30 6.00
CA ILE A 28 -8.82 1.30 6.29
C ILE A 28 -7.47 1.99 6.47
N VAL A 29 -7.14 2.98 5.63
CA VAL A 29 -5.90 3.75 5.77
C VAL A 29 -5.84 4.49 7.11
N LYS A 30 -6.93 5.13 7.54
CA LYS A 30 -6.99 5.82 8.84
C LYS A 30 -6.82 4.85 10.00
N ASP A 31 -7.47 3.69 9.92
CA ASP A 31 -7.39 2.65 10.96
C ASP A 31 -5.97 2.06 11.01
N ALA A 32 -5.34 1.80 9.86
CA ALA A 32 -3.95 1.34 9.77
C ALA A 32 -2.95 2.40 10.29
N GLN A 33 -3.18 3.69 10.00
CA GLN A 33 -2.34 4.80 10.51
C GLN A 33 -2.38 4.94 12.03
N SER A 34 -3.44 4.46 12.70
CA SER A 34 -3.48 4.42 14.16
C SER A 34 -2.42 3.49 14.78
N GLY A 35 -1.76 2.67 13.96
CA GLY A 35 -0.68 1.76 14.37
C GLY A 35 -1.19 0.49 15.08
N ASN A 36 -2.49 0.38 15.32
CA ASN A 36 -3.07 -0.75 16.06
C ASN A 36 -3.41 -1.95 15.17
N GLU A 37 -3.75 -1.73 13.89
CA GLU A 37 -4.19 -2.83 13.00
C GLU A 37 -3.05 -3.48 12.22
N LEU A 38 -1.98 -2.71 11.91
CA LEU A 38 -0.79 -3.17 11.21
C LEU A 38 0.46 -2.61 11.89
N PRO A 39 0.83 -3.08 13.10
CA PRO A 39 1.99 -2.57 13.81
C PRO A 39 3.26 -2.90 13.05
N VAL A 40 4.07 -1.87 12.75
CA VAL A 40 5.45 -2.06 12.29
C VAL A 40 6.29 -2.42 13.51
N THR A 41 6.87 -3.62 13.50
CA THR A 41 7.72 -4.11 14.57
C THR A 41 9.00 -3.28 14.67
N ASP A 42 9.62 -3.26 15.86
CA ASP A 42 10.90 -2.58 16.06
C ASP A 42 12.01 -3.13 15.13
N SER A 43 11.96 -4.42 14.80
CA SER A 43 12.89 -5.04 13.85
C SER A 43 12.68 -4.54 12.42
N GLU A 44 11.43 -4.41 11.97
CA GLU A 44 11.13 -3.89 10.63
C GLU A 44 11.48 -2.40 10.52
N ARG A 45 11.21 -1.62 11.57
CA ARG A 45 11.61 -0.22 11.63
C ARG A 45 13.12 -0.07 11.53
N ARG A 46 13.87 -0.86 12.29
CA ARG A 46 15.34 -0.85 12.25
C ARG A 46 15.88 -1.21 10.87
N GLU A 47 15.33 -2.23 10.23
CA GLU A 47 15.71 -2.60 8.87
C GLU A 47 15.46 -1.45 7.88
N LEU A 48 14.32 -0.74 7.99
CA LEU A 48 14.04 0.41 7.14
C LEU A 48 15.02 1.56 7.38
N ASP A 49 15.34 1.85 8.65
CA ASP A 49 16.32 2.88 9.02
C ASP A 49 17.72 2.53 8.49
N ASP A 50 18.13 1.26 8.62
CA ASP A 50 19.43 0.77 8.13
C ASP A 50 19.53 0.88 6.59
N ARG A 51 18.47 0.48 5.87
CA ARG A 51 18.43 0.57 4.40
C ARG A 51 18.40 2.02 3.90
N LEU A 52 17.77 2.93 4.65
CA LEU A 52 17.80 4.36 4.30
C LEU A 52 19.20 4.94 4.49
N ALA A 53 19.88 4.58 5.57
CA ALA A 53 21.25 5.00 5.81
C ALA A 53 22.24 4.41 4.78
N GLU A 54 22.01 3.20 4.29
CA GLU A 54 22.76 2.59 3.21
C GLU A 54 22.58 3.36 1.89
N ASP A 55 21.34 3.72 1.53
CA ASP A 55 21.03 4.51 0.33
C ASP A 55 21.69 5.89 0.36
N ASP A 56 21.64 6.58 1.52
CA ASP A 56 22.32 7.86 1.72
C ASP A 56 23.85 7.78 1.55
N GLN A 57 24.45 6.66 1.94
CA GLN A 57 25.90 6.42 1.81
C GLN A 57 26.32 5.99 0.40
N HIS A 58 25.40 5.40 -0.36
CA HIS A 58 25.67 4.79 -1.65
C HIS A 58 24.66 5.17 -2.74
N PRO A 59 24.47 6.48 -3.02
CA PRO A 59 23.47 6.95 -3.98
C PRO A 59 23.74 6.50 -5.42
N ASP A 60 24.97 6.08 -5.73
CA ASP A 60 25.39 5.55 -7.03
C ASP A 60 24.93 4.11 -7.28
N GLN A 61 24.46 3.40 -6.26
CA GLN A 61 23.90 2.05 -6.39
C GLN A 61 22.44 2.06 -6.91
N ALA A 62 21.80 3.23 -6.94
CA ALA A 62 20.48 3.38 -7.52
C ALA A 62 20.51 3.08 -9.03
N ILE A 63 19.47 2.40 -9.52
CA ILE A 63 19.26 2.17 -10.95
C ILE A 63 18.19 3.12 -11.48
N ALA A 64 18.28 3.48 -12.76
CA ALA A 64 17.25 4.27 -13.41
C ALA A 64 15.90 3.52 -13.37
N TRP A 65 14.81 4.26 -13.23
CA TRP A 65 13.47 3.69 -13.16
C TRP A 65 13.11 2.83 -14.37
N ASP A 66 13.55 3.21 -15.57
CA ASP A 66 13.33 2.44 -16.79
C ASP A 66 13.99 1.06 -16.73
N ASP A 67 15.20 0.97 -16.17
CA ASP A 67 15.91 -0.29 -15.97
C ASP A 67 15.21 -1.15 -14.90
N ALA A 68 14.79 -0.55 -13.79
CA ALA A 68 14.03 -1.24 -12.75
C ALA A 68 12.73 -1.85 -13.31
N ARG A 69 11.99 -1.05 -14.09
CA ARG A 69 10.73 -1.47 -14.73
C ARG A 69 10.94 -2.57 -15.76
N ALA A 70 12.01 -2.50 -16.56
CA ALA A 70 12.38 -3.54 -17.51
C ALA A 70 12.66 -4.88 -16.80
N ARG A 71 13.40 -4.86 -15.69
CA ARG A 71 13.69 -6.06 -14.88
C ARG A 71 12.42 -6.71 -14.33
N LEU A 72 11.49 -5.90 -13.79
CA LEU A 72 10.23 -6.41 -13.24
C LEU A 72 9.34 -7.09 -14.29
N ARG A 73 9.34 -6.57 -15.52
CA ARG A 73 8.55 -7.13 -16.64
C ARG A 73 9.15 -8.38 -17.25
N ASN A 74 10.48 -8.53 -17.14
CA ASN A 74 11.21 -9.69 -17.66
C ASN A 74 11.42 -10.77 -16.58
N ARG A 75 10.75 -10.64 -15.42
CA ARG A 75 10.78 -11.64 -14.36
C ARG A 75 9.87 -12.82 -14.78
N PRO A 76 10.38 -14.05 -14.85
CA PRO A 76 9.60 -15.22 -15.28
C PRO A 76 8.45 -15.53 -14.33
#